data_AF-A0A9D7IXV2-F1
#
_entry.id   AF-A0A9D7IXV2-F1
#
_cell.length_a   1.000
_cell.length_b   1.000
_cell.length_c   1.000
_cell.angle_alpha   90.00
_cell.angle_beta   90.00
_cell.angle_gamma   90.00
#
_symmetry.space_group_name_H-M   'P 1'
#
loop_
_entity.id
_entity.type
_entity.pdbx_description
1 polymer ?
#
loop_
_entity_poly.entity_id
_entity_poly.type
_entity_poly.pdbx_seq_one_letter_code
_entity_poly.pdbx_strand_id
1 'polypeptide(L)' 'MPSEDLRIPTFGLENAAVVNKPRPAAYAVIIDNQGRIAAVKRKSHYFLPGGGSLAEETPEQTAMREVRESSA' A
#
# COMPACT_ATOMS: atom_id res chain seq x y z
N MET A 1 -30.42 -7.32 5.08
CA MET A 1 -28.96 -7.36 4.84
C MET A 1 -28.35 -6.27 5.70
N PRO A 2 -27.55 -6.58 6.74
CA PRO A 2 -26.94 -5.52 7.53
C PRO A 2 -25.89 -4.83 6.65
N SER A 3 -26.02 -3.51 6.52
CA SER A 3 -24.97 -2.64 6.01
C SER A 3 -23.79 -2.76 6.97
N GLU A 4 -22.72 -3.42 6.53
CA GLU A 4 -21.47 -3.36 7.28
C GLU A 4 -21.03 -1.90 7.35
N ASP A 5 -20.91 -1.37 8.57
CA ASP A 5 -20.18 -0.13 8.83
C ASP A 5 -18.75 -0.33 8.29
N LEU A 6 -18.51 0.07 7.04
CA LEU A 6 -17.19 0.09 6.40
C LEU A 6 -16.33 1.17 7.07
N ARG A 7 -15.96 0.95 8.34
CA ARG A 7 -14.93 1.76 8.99
C ARG A 7 -13.61 1.43 8.33
N ILE A 8 -13.07 2.40 7.61
CA ILE A 8 -11.75 2.32 7.02
C ILE A 8 -10.72 2.22 8.17
N PRO A 9 -9.98 1.10 8.29
CA PRO A 9 -8.95 0.98 9.31
C PRO A 9 -7.94 2.12 9.15
N THR A 10 -7.75 2.90 10.21
CA THR A 10 -6.85 4.07 10.21
C THR A 10 -5.70 3.79 11.16
N PHE A 11 -4.48 4.00 10.68
CA PHE A 11 -3.25 3.74 11.42
C PHE A 11 -2.37 4.99 11.46
N GLY A 12 -1.53 5.07 12.50
CA GLY A 12 -0.62 6.20 12.74
C GLY A 12 -1.14 7.17 13.79
N LEU A 13 -0.27 8.11 14.19
CA LEU A 13 -0.61 9.21 15.08
C LEU A 13 -0.71 10.49 14.26
N GLU A 14 -1.87 11.14 14.30
CA GLU A 14 -2.04 12.45 13.67
C GLU A 14 -1.31 13.52 14.47
N ASN A 15 -0.56 14.38 13.79
CA ASN A 15 0.09 15.55 14.39
C ASN A 15 -0.61 16.82 13.89
N ALA A 16 -1.42 17.44 14.75
CA ALA A 16 -2.20 18.64 14.43
C ALA A 16 -1.35 19.86 14.05
N ALA A 17 -0.04 19.86 14.36
CA ALA A 17 0.88 20.92 13.96
C ALA A 17 1.34 20.80 12.49
N VAL A 18 0.96 19.73 11.78
CA VAL A 18 1.40 19.45 10.40
C VAL A 18 0.20 19.32 9.48
N VAL A 19 0.28 20.00 8.33
CA VAL A 19 -0.72 19.85 7.26
C VAL A 19 -0.44 18.57 6.47
N ASN A 20 -1.27 17.55 6.66
CA ASN A 20 -1.22 16.33 5.89
C ASN A 20 -1.75 16.55 4.47
N LYS A 21 -1.00 16.07 3.47
CA LYS A 21 -1.46 16.07 2.07
C LYS A 21 -1.88 14.66 1.67
N PRO A 22 -3.09 14.45 1.15
CA PRO A 22 -3.50 13.17 0.61
C PRO A 22 -2.53 12.72 -0.48
N ARG A 23 -1.97 11.52 -0.31
CA ARG A 23 -1.17 10.84 -1.32
C ARG A 23 -1.70 9.43 -1.47
N PRO A 24 -2.55 9.16 -2.48
CA PRO A 24 -3.03 7.81 -2.76
C PRO A 24 -1.84 6.86 -2.95
N ALA A 25 -2.02 5.62 -2.52
CA ALA A 25 -1.02 4.58 -2.62
C ALA A 25 -1.73 3.25 -2.85
N ALA A 26 -1.07 2.35 -3.56
CA ALA A 26 -1.54 0.99 -3.79
C ALA A 26 -0.46 -0.01 -3.40
N TYR A 27 -0.90 -1.13 -2.84
CA TYR A 27 -0.03 -2.22 -2.38
C TYR A 27 -0.56 -3.54 -2.90
N ALA A 28 0.34 -4.44 -3.28
CA ALA A 28 0.02 -5.78 -3.74
C ALA A 28 0.34 -6.81 -2.64
N VAL A 29 -0.57 -7.76 -2.45
CA VAL A 29 -0.31 -8.97 -1.66
C VAL A 29 -0.06 -10.10 -2.63
N ILE A 30 1.19 -10.57 -2.70
CA ILE A 30 1.61 -11.65 -3.59
C ILE A 30 1.94 -12.85 -2.70
N ILE A 31 1.26 -13.96 -2.94
CA ILE A 31 1.38 -15.20 -2.17
C ILE A 31 1.86 -16.31 -3.11
N ASP A 32 2.86 -17.07 -2.69
CA ASP A 32 3.30 -18.25 -3.45
C ASP A 32 2.52 -19.52 -3.08
N ASN A 33 2.80 -20.62 -3.78
CA ASN A 33 2.12 -21.91 -3.54
C ASN A 33 2.43 -22.53 -2.16
N GLN A 34 3.39 -21.97 -1.41
CA GLN A 34 3.74 -22.39 -0.05
C GLN A 34 3.10 -21.47 1.00
N GLY A 35 2.30 -20.47 0.60
CA GLY A 35 1.67 -19.52 1.49
C GLY A 35 2.60 -18.40 1.98
N ARG A 36 3.78 -18.22 1.38
CA ARG A 36 4.71 -17.15 1.74
C ARG A 36 4.32 -15.85 1.05
N ILE A 37 4.46 -14.72 1.75
CA ILE A 37 4.11 -13.39 1.24
C ILE A 37 5.38 -12.67 0.78
N ALA A 38 5.35 -12.11 -0.44
CA ALA A 38 6.42 -11.25 -0.93
C ALA A 38 6.46 -9.93 -0.15
N ALA A 39 7.65 -9.51 0.27
CA ALA A 39 7.85 -8.26 1.01
C ALA A 39 9.09 -7.52 0.51
N VAL A 40 9.02 -6.19 0.49
CA VAL A 40 10.13 -5.30 0.19
C VAL A 40 10.82 -4.93 1.50
N LYS A 41 12.11 -5.25 1.64
CA LYS A 41 12.90 -4.89 2.81
C LYS A 41 13.53 -3.51 2.61
N ARG A 42 13.17 -2.54 3.44
CA ARG A 42 13.86 -1.24 3.51
C ARG A 42 14.39 -1.01 4.93
N LYS A 43 15.71 -0.90 5.06
CA LYS A 43 16.42 -0.84 6.35
C LYS A 43 16.04 -2.05 7.23
N SER A 44 15.47 -1.80 8.42
CA SER A 44 15.02 -2.79 9.39
C SER A 44 13.53 -3.15 9.26
N HIS A 45 12.82 -2.63 8.26
CA HIS A 45 11.38 -2.82 8.10
C HIS A 45 11.04 -3.59 6.83
N TYR A 46 9.92 -4.30 6.88
CA TYR A 46 9.32 -5.01 5.76
C TYR A 46 8.02 -4.32 5.38
N PHE A 47 7.84 -4.11 4.09
CA PHE A 47 6.65 -3.49 3.52
C PHE A 47 6.07 -4.41 2.45
N LEU A 48 4.78 -4.27 2.16
CA LEU A 48 4.21 -4.87 0.96
C LEU A 48 4.79 -4.19 -0.29
N PRO A 49 4.97 -4.93 -1.40
CA PRO A 49 5.25 -4.33 -2.70
C PRO A 49 4.19 -3.29 -3.05
N GLY A 50 4.59 -2.10 -3.48
CA GLY A 50 3.68 -0.99 -3.67
C GLY A 50 4.28 0.34 -3.27
N GLY A 51 3.49 1.39 -3.43
CA GLY A 51 3.95 2.74 -3.26
C GLY A 51 2.87 3.77 -3.57
N GLY A 52 3.28 5.04 -3.61
CA GLY A 52 2.39 6.14 -3.91
C GLY A 52 2.00 6.15 -5.39
N SER A 53 0.73 6.42 -5.66
CA SER A 53 0.21 6.60 -7.01
C SER A 53 0.75 7.88 -7.65
N LEU A 54 1.00 7.82 -8.95
CA LEU A 54 1.21 9.00 -9.79
C LEU A 54 -0.13 9.63 -10.16
N ALA A 55 -0.09 10.84 -10.74
CA ALA A 55 -1.28 11.47 -11.26
C ALA A 55 -1.95 10.59 -12.32
N GLU A 56 -3.27 10.45 -12.24
CA GLU A 56 -4.10 9.68 -13.18
C GLU A 56 -3.90 8.15 -13.19
N GLU A 57 -3.01 7.60 -12.36
CA GLU A 57 -2.91 6.14 -12.21
C GLU A 57 -4.12 5.57 -11.47
N THR A 58 -4.67 4.47 -11.98
CA THR A 58 -5.55 3.62 -11.17
C THR A 58 -4.74 2.89 -10.09
N PRO A 59 -5.38 2.42 -9.00
CA PRO A 59 -4.68 1.61 -7.99
C PRO A 59 -4.00 0.37 -8.59
N GLU A 60 -4.62 -0.30 -9.56
CA GLU A 60 -4.07 -1.46 -10.24
C GLU A 60 -2.83 -1.12 -11.07
N GLN A 61 -2.87 0.01 -11.79
CA GLN A 61 -1.71 0.51 -12.54
C GLN A 61 -0.56 0.86 -11.61
N THR A 62 -0.85 1.54 -10.49
CA THR A 62 0.13 1.88 -9.45
C THR A 62 0.80 0.61 -8.92
N ALA A 63 0.00 -0.38 -8.48
CA ALA A 63 0.52 -1.62 -7.91
C ALA A 63 1.38 -2.40 -8.92
N MET A 64 0.94 -2.49 -10.18
CA MET A 64 1.69 -3.17 -11.24
C MET A 64 3.04 -2.50 -11.51
N ARG A 65 3.08 -1.17 -11.57
CA ARG A 65 4.33 -0.41 -11.76
C ARG A 65 5.28 -0.63 -10.59
N GLU A 66 4.82 -0.43 -9.37
CA GLU A 66 5.64 -0.55 -8.15
C GLU A 66 6.19 -1.97 -7.93
N VAL A 67 5.38 -3.00 -8.24
CA VAL A 67 5.84 -4.39 -8.18
C VAL A 67 6.99 -4.61 -9.16
N ARG A 68 6.88 -4.11 -10.41
CA ARG A 68 7.94 -4.23 -11.42
C ARG A 68 9.21 -3.51 -10.98
N GLU A 69 9.09 -2.29 -10.45
CA GLU A 69 10.23 -1.49 -9.98
C GLU A 69 10.94 -2.15 -8.78
N SER A 70 10.20 -2.79 -7.87
CA SER A 70 10.77 -3.39 -6.66
C SER A 70 11.33 -4.81 -6.87
N SER A 71 11.08 -5.40 -8.04
CA SER A 71 11.55 -6.74 -8.42
C SER A 71 12.81 -6.76 -9.29
N ALA A 72 13.39 -5.60 -9.59
CA ALA A 72 14.68 -5.45 -10.26
C ALA A 72 15.85 -5.58 -9.27
#